data_AF-A0A9W6YHM2-F1
#
_entry.id   AF-A0A9W6YHM2-F1
#
_cell.length_a   1.000
_cell.length_b   1.000
_cell.length_c   1.000
_cell.angle_alpha   90.00
_cell.angle_beta   90.00
_cell.angle_gamma   90.00
#
_symmetry.space_group_name_H-M   'P 1'
#
loop_
_entity.id
_entity.type
_entity.pdbx_description
1 polymer ?
#
loop_
_entity_poly.entity_id
_entity_poly.type
_entity_poly.pdbx_seq_one_letter_code
_entity_poly.pdbx_strand_id
1 'polypeptide(L)'
;MKFSLVLASAAAMAFGVAAIDEGIVLSEIYGGPHGKKYSDLDAVKPGQVVRSVTIRTGERVNSVAIDIAGETNPWKHGGGGGDSNTLTLGQGEHVTGIEAHWGEYHSHTRVRYIKFTTNNNNTIEGGTKATKIGVDTAP
;
A
#
# COMPACT_ATOMS: atom_id res chain seq x y z
N MET A 1 -10.99 6.77 2.84
CA MET A 1 -9.76 6.00 3.11
C MET A 1 -8.63 6.80 2.51
N LYS A 2 -7.62 7.11 3.32
CA LYS A 2 -6.35 7.69 2.89
C LYS A 2 -5.35 6.54 2.86
N PHE A 3 -4.57 6.40 1.80
CA PHE A 3 -3.49 5.43 1.74
C PHE A 3 -2.19 6.12 2.12
N SER A 4 -1.59 5.66 3.22
CA SER A 4 -0.16 5.81 3.48
C SER A 4 0.39 4.39 3.43
N LEU A 5 1.27 4.09 2.48
CA LEU A 5 1.97 2.81 2.50
C LEU A 5 3.35 3.07 3.10
N VAL A 6 3.66 2.42 4.22
CA VAL A 6 5.04 2.35 4.68
C VAL A 6 5.71 1.28 3.83
N LEU A 7 6.43 1.68 2.77
CA LEU A 7 7.34 0.76 2.09
C LEU A 7 8.59 0.67 2.96
N ALA A 8 8.61 -0.33 3.84
CA ALA A 8 9.84 -0.72 4.50
C ALA A 8 10.72 -1.47 3.48
N SER A 9 11.49 -0.73 2.67
CA SER A 9 12.65 -1.32 2.00
C SER A 9 13.86 -1.17 2.92
N ALA A 10 14.44 -2.31 3.34
CA ALA A 10 15.76 -2.30 3.95
C ALA A 10 16.79 -2.12 2.82
N ALA A 11 16.89 -0.91 2.28
CA ALA A 11 17.94 -0.54 1.33
C ALA A 11 19.05 0.20 2.07
N ALA A 12 20.19 -0.48 2.27
CA ALA A 12 21.42 0.20 2.65
C ALA A 12 21.93 0.98 1.43
N MET A 13 21.47 2.21 1.25
CA MET A 13 22.06 3.12 0.26
C MET A 13 22.57 4.39 0.95
N ALA A 14 23.86 4.62 0.76
CA ALA A 14 24.52 5.87 1.11
C ALA A 14 24.00 7.00 0.20
N PHE A 15 24.05 8.21 0.74
CA PHE A 15 23.72 9.52 0.17
C PHE A 15 22.31 10.05 0.45
N GLY A 16 22.29 11.20 1.15
CA GLY A 16 21.15 11.84 1.83
C GLY A 16 19.97 12.19 0.92
N VAL A 17 18.78 12.43 1.47
CA VAL A 17 18.45 13.48 2.44
C VAL A 17 17.29 13.01 3.35
N ALA A 18 17.30 13.49 4.60
CA ALA A 18 16.33 13.27 5.69
C ALA A 18 16.32 11.87 6.33
N ALA A 19 17.39 11.59 7.07
CA ALA A 19 17.45 10.58 8.12
C ALA A 19 16.36 10.80 9.19
N ILE A 20 15.80 9.85 9.96
CA ILE A 20 16.00 8.40 10.17
C ILE A 20 15.04 8.00 11.32
N ASP A 21 14.36 6.87 11.20
CA ASP A 21 14.31 5.90 12.30
C ASP A 21 14.36 4.50 11.67
N GLU A 22 15.33 3.69 12.07
CA GLU A 22 15.56 2.30 11.62
C GLU A 22 15.66 1.99 10.11
N GLY A 23 15.78 2.99 9.22
CA GLY A 23 15.84 2.78 7.77
C GLY A 23 14.46 2.68 7.09
N ILE A 24 13.42 3.23 7.72
CA ILE A 24 12.06 3.29 7.17
C ILE A 24 11.90 4.57 6.34
N VAL A 25 11.41 4.43 5.11
CA VAL A 25 11.06 5.56 4.23
C VAL A 25 9.53 5.59 4.03
N LEU A 26 8.92 6.76 4.26
CA LEU A 26 7.49 6.96 4.07
C LEU A 26 7.19 7.51 2.68
N SER A 27 6.21 6.92 2.00
CA SER A 27 5.67 7.45 0.75
C SER A 27 4.88 8.74 0.98
N GLU A 28 4.55 9.43 -0.11
CA GLU A 28 3.45 10.39 -0.09
C GLU A 28 2.11 9.70 0.26
N ILE A 29 1.15 10.49 0.75
CA ILE A 29 -0.19 10.00 1.09
C ILE A 29 -1.16 10.31 -0.06
N TYR A 30 -1.75 9.27 -0.63
CA TYR A 30 -2.72 9.39 -1.73
C TYR A 30 -4.16 9.24 -1.25
N GLY A 31 -5.06 10.08 -1.78
CA GLY A 31 -6.49 10.03 -1.49
C GLY A 31 -7.08 11.38 -1.09
N GLY A 32 -8.15 11.34 -0.30
CA GLY A 32 -8.91 12.52 0.08
C GLY A 32 -9.17 12.64 1.58
N PRO A 33 -9.81 13.73 2.04
CA PRO A 33 -9.90 14.07 3.46
C PRO A 33 -10.76 13.10 4.30
N HIS A 34 -11.52 12.21 3.65
CA HIS A 34 -12.55 11.40 4.28
C HIS A 34 -12.08 10.03 4.79
N GLY A 35 -12.70 9.58 5.88
CA GLY A 35 -12.44 8.31 6.56
C GLY A 35 -11.61 8.50 7.84
N LYS A 36 -11.27 7.38 8.50
CA LYS A 36 -10.38 7.38 9.66
C LYS A 36 -8.92 7.32 9.19
N LYS A 37 -8.05 8.14 9.78
CA LYS A 37 -6.60 8.03 9.59
C LYS A 37 -6.09 6.74 10.26
N TYR A 38 -5.10 6.12 9.65
CA TYR A 38 -4.40 4.96 10.19
C TYR A 38 -2.92 5.06 9.80
N SER A 39 -2.06 4.38 10.54
CA SER A 39 -0.65 4.19 10.25
C SER A 39 -0.22 2.91 10.94
N ASP A 40 0.53 2.07 10.25
CA ASP A 40 1.14 0.87 10.84
C ASP A 40 2.61 1.12 11.24
N LEU A 41 3.08 2.37 11.16
CA LEU A 41 4.48 2.74 11.36
C LEU A 41 5.07 2.20 12.67
N ASP A 42 4.32 2.27 13.78
CA ASP A 42 4.78 1.79 15.09
C ASP A 42 4.97 0.25 15.14
N ALA A 43 4.42 -0.48 14.18
CA ALA A 43 4.54 -1.93 14.05
C ALA A 43 5.61 -2.37 13.03
N VAL A 44 6.15 -1.43 12.25
CA VAL A 44 7.17 -1.69 11.24
C VAL A 44 8.52 -1.90 11.91
N LYS A 45 9.21 -2.97 11.53
CA LYS A 45 10.54 -3.34 12.01
C LYS A 45 11.41 -3.82 10.85
N PRO A 46 12.71 -3.49 10.83
CA PRO A 46 13.64 -4.03 9.84
C PRO A 46 13.61 -5.56 9.79
N GLY A 47 13.65 -6.12 8.59
CA GLY A 47 13.67 -7.57 8.36
C GLY A 47 12.31 -8.26 8.40
N GLN A 48 11.20 -7.53 8.62
CA GLN A 48 9.87 -8.08 8.38
C GLN A 48 9.69 -8.51 6.92
N VAL A 49 9.02 -9.65 6.72
CA VAL A 49 8.76 -10.21 5.39
C VAL A 49 7.27 -10.14 5.11
N VAL A 50 6.88 -9.40 4.07
CA VAL A 50 5.52 -9.41 3.55
C VAL A 50 5.31 -10.70 2.78
N ARG A 51 4.29 -11.48 3.14
CA ARG A 51 3.92 -12.75 2.48
C ARG A 51 2.87 -12.55 1.40
N SER A 52 1.96 -11.60 1.59
CA SER A 52 0.94 -11.31 0.58
C SER A 52 0.38 -9.90 0.70
N VAL A 53 -0.13 -9.41 -0.42
CA VAL A 53 -0.95 -8.19 -0.51
C VAL A 53 -2.34 -8.60 -0.99
N THR A 54 -3.36 -8.24 -0.22
CA THR A 54 -4.76 -8.45 -0.57
C THR A 54 -5.42 -7.10 -0.82
N ILE A 55 -6.13 -6.98 -1.94
CA ILE A 55 -6.99 -5.83 -2.23
C ILE A 55 -8.45 -6.29 -2.28
N ARG A 56 -9.37 -5.42 -1.85
CA ARG A 56 -10.80 -5.59 -2.14
C ARG A 56 -11.28 -4.44 -2.99
N THR A 57 -11.84 -4.73 -4.16
CA THR A 57 -12.17 -3.70 -5.16
C THR A 57 -13.54 -3.93 -5.82
N GLY A 58 -14.15 -2.83 -6.26
CA GLY A 58 -15.35 -2.79 -7.10
C GLY A 58 -15.27 -1.49 -7.92
N GLU A 59 -16.29 -0.63 -7.91
CA GLU A 59 -16.21 0.74 -8.49
C GLU A 59 -15.18 1.67 -7.81
N ARG A 60 -14.64 1.21 -6.68
CA ARG A 60 -13.59 1.85 -5.88
C ARG A 60 -12.77 0.80 -5.12
N VAL A 61 -11.68 1.25 -4.50
CA VAL A 61 -10.96 0.45 -3.50
C VAL A 61 -11.78 0.41 -2.21
N ASN A 62 -11.96 -0.80 -1.66
CA ASN A 62 -12.70 -1.04 -0.42
C ASN A 62 -11.78 -1.31 0.76
N SER A 63 -10.75 -2.12 0.57
CA SER A 63 -9.70 -2.35 1.57
C SER A 63 -8.41 -2.82 0.92
N VAL A 64 -7.34 -2.70 1.69
CA VAL A 64 -6.05 -3.35 1.45
C VAL A 64 -5.64 -4.03 2.75
N ALA A 65 -5.05 -5.22 2.63
CA ALA A 65 -4.44 -5.93 3.74
C ALA A 65 -3.07 -6.44 3.33
N ILE A 66 -2.11 -6.38 4.24
CA ILE A 66 -0.80 -7.00 4.09
C ILE A 66 -0.61 -8.06 5.16
N ASP A 67 -0.14 -9.23 4.74
CA ASP A 67 0.16 -10.33 5.63
C ASP A 67 1.66 -10.38 5.88
N ILE A 68 2.08 -10.27 7.13
CA ILE A 68 3.47 -10.22 7.54
C ILE A 68 3.86 -11.55 8.19
N ALA A 69 5.01 -12.11 7.81
CA ALA A 69 5.51 -13.34 8.41
C ALA A 69 5.71 -13.17 9.93
N GLY A 70 5.14 -14.08 10.71
CA GLY A 70 5.20 -14.04 12.18
C GLY A 70 4.09 -13.23 12.86
N GLU A 71 3.32 -12.43 12.12
CA GLU A 71 2.13 -11.76 12.66
C GLU A 71 0.93 -12.71 12.69
N THR A 72 0.08 -12.57 13.71
CA THR A 72 -1.12 -13.43 13.86
C THR A 72 -2.23 -13.02 12.89
N ASN A 73 -2.34 -11.73 12.58
CA ASN A 73 -3.39 -11.19 11.73
C ASN A 73 -2.78 -10.26 10.67
N PRO A 74 -3.35 -10.22 9.45
CA PRO A 74 -2.96 -9.23 8.45
C PRO A 74 -3.23 -7.80 8.93
N TRP A 75 -2.35 -6.87 8.60
CA TRP A 75 -2.59 -5.44 8.78
C TRP A 75 -3.57 -4.99 7.71
N LYS A 76 -4.83 -4.79 8.11
CA LYS A 76 -5.95 -4.54 7.20
C LYS A 76 -6.57 -3.18 7.47
N HIS A 77 -6.74 -2.42 6.39
CA HIS A 77 -7.42 -1.12 6.42
C HIS A 77 -8.56 -1.10 5.41
N GLY A 78 -9.68 -0.47 5.78
CA GLY A 78 -10.87 -0.35 4.94
C GLY A 78 -12.01 -1.30 5.33
N GLY A 79 -13.03 -1.40 4.47
CA GLY A 79 -14.28 -2.13 4.72
C GLY A 79 -14.36 -3.51 4.06
N GLY A 80 -15.47 -4.20 4.27
CA GLY A 80 -15.73 -5.55 3.73
C GLY A 80 -16.30 -5.60 2.31
N GLY A 81 -16.62 -4.47 1.68
CA GLY A 81 -17.18 -4.44 0.33
C GLY A 81 -16.18 -4.85 -0.76
N GLY A 82 -16.67 -4.97 -1.99
CA GLY A 82 -15.90 -5.36 -3.17
C GLY A 82 -15.44 -6.83 -3.14
N ASP A 83 -14.88 -7.27 -4.25
CA ASP A 83 -14.33 -8.61 -4.42
C ASP A 83 -12.87 -8.64 -3.99
N SER A 84 -12.48 -9.76 -3.37
CA SER A 84 -11.12 -9.96 -2.85
C SER A 84 -10.21 -10.51 -3.93
N ASN A 85 -9.01 -9.94 -4.04
CA ASN A 85 -7.91 -10.52 -4.80
C ASN A 85 -6.64 -10.47 -3.96
N THR A 86 -5.80 -11.48 -4.07
CA THR A 86 -4.59 -11.64 -3.26
C THR A 86 -3.41 -12.02 -4.13
N LEU A 87 -2.30 -11.29 -3.97
CA LEU A 87 -1.00 -11.62 -4.54
C LEU A 87 -0.12 -12.16 -3.42
N THR A 88 0.18 -13.46 -3.50
CA THR A 88 1.19 -14.10 -2.66
C THR A 88 2.57 -13.77 -3.23
N LEU A 89 3.48 -13.32 -2.38
CA LEU A 89 4.84 -12.97 -2.76
C LEU A 89 5.75 -14.20 -2.63
N GLY A 90 6.57 -14.44 -3.65
CA GLY A 90 7.60 -15.47 -3.62
C GLY A 90 8.75 -15.14 -2.66
N GLN A 91 9.66 -16.10 -2.48
CA GLN A 91 10.86 -15.86 -1.68
C GLN A 91 11.71 -14.71 -2.27
N GLY A 92 12.01 -13.71 -1.46
CA GLY A 92 12.76 -12.51 -1.87
C GLY A 92 11.93 -11.52 -2.71
N GLU A 93 10.67 -11.83 -2.99
CA GLU A 93 9.77 -10.92 -3.68
C GLU A 93 9.23 -9.87 -2.71
N HIS A 94 9.24 -8.61 -3.14
CA HIS A 94 8.72 -7.49 -2.37
C HIS A 94 8.12 -6.43 -3.30
N VAL A 95 7.22 -5.63 -2.75
CA VAL A 95 6.60 -4.52 -3.47
C VAL A 95 7.65 -3.44 -3.72
N THR A 96 7.77 -3.00 -4.97
CA THR A 96 8.69 -1.96 -5.41
C THR A 96 7.98 -0.72 -5.95
N GLY A 97 6.68 -0.81 -6.23
CA GLY A 97 5.92 0.33 -6.73
C GLY A 97 4.45 0.30 -6.35
N ILE A 98 3.88 1.49 -6.22
CA ILE A 98 2.45 1.72 -6.03
C ILE A 98 1.97 2.78 -7.02
N GLU A 99 0.79 2.55 -7.60
CA GLU A 99 0.03 3.53 -8.37
C GLU A 99 -1.37 3.62 -7.75
N ALA A 100 -1.79 4.82 -7.38
CA ALA A 100 -3.08 5.07 -6.77
C ALA A 100 -3.83 6.16 -7.52
N HIS A 101 -5.11 5.93 -7.81
CA HIS A 101 -5.99 6.95 -8.37
C HIS A 101 -7.08 7.32 -7.38
N TRP A 102 -7.37 8.60 -7.23
CA TRP A 102 -8.45 9.07 -6.38
C TRP A 102 -9.29 10.16 -7.05
N GLY A 103 -10.53 10.27 -6.57
CA GLY A 103 -11.50 11.20 -7.13
C GLY A 103 -12.78 11.20 -6.30
N GLU A 104 -13.71 12.06 -6.66
CA GLU A 104 -15.03 12.09 -6.03
C GLU A 104 -15.82 10.82 -6.36
N TYR A 105 -16.53 10.32 -5.36
CA TYR A 105 -17.49 9.23 -5.44
C TYR A 105 -18.56 9.47 -4.38
N HIS A 106 -19.81 9.70 -4.79
CA HIS A 106 -20.93 10.01 -3.89
C HIS A 106 -20.59 11.13 -2.88
N SER A 107 -20.24 12.31 -3.41
CA SER A 107 -19.94 13.53 -2.63
C SER A 107 -18.72 13.43 -1.71
N HIS A 108 -17.91 12.38 -1.86
CA HIS A 108 -16.69 12.24 -1.10
C HIS A 108 -15.53 11.78 -1.98
N THR A 109 -14.34 12.31 -1.72
CA THR A 109 -13.12 11.75 -2.31
C THR A 109 -12.83 10.34 -1.77
N ARG A 110 -12.55 9.41 -2.68
CA ARG A 110 -12.20 8.01 -2.42
C ARG A 110 -10.99 7.61 -3.28
N VAL A 111 -10.18 6.68 -2.79
CA VAL A 111 -9.25 5.94 -3.65
C VAL A 111 -10.10 5.00 -4.49
N ARG A 112 -10.03 5.18 -5.81
CA ARG A 112 -10.88 4.49 -6.77
C ARG A 112 -10.16 3.32 -7.43
N TYR A 113 -8.86 3.43 -7.64
CA TYR A 113 -8.01 2.37 -8.18
C TYR A 113 -6.68 2.32 -7.44
N ILE A 114 -6.12 1.11 -7.33
CA ILE A 114 -4.79 0.87 -6.80
C ILE A 114 -4.11 -0.22 -7.62
N LYS A 115 -2.80 -0.10 -7.77
CA LYS A 115 -1.91 -1.12 -8.32
C LYS A 115 -0.65 -1.19 -7.49
N PHE A 116 -0.24 -2.41 -7.16
CA PHE A 116 1.07 -2.71 -6.61
C PHE A 116 1.89 -3.45 -7.65
N THR A 117 3.19 -3.15 -7.72
CA THR A 117 4.17 -3.83 -8.57
C THR A 117 5.31 -4.36 -7.69
N THR A 118 5.81 -5.55 -8.00
CA THR A 118 6.90 -6.19 -7.27
C THR A 118 8.22 -6.16 -8.04
N ASN A 119 9.33 -6.45 -7.37
CA ASN A 119 10.64 -6.64 -8.01
C ASN A 119 10.67 -7.78 -9.04
N ASN A 120 9.72 -8.72 -8.97
CA ASN A 120 9.55 -9.80 -9.94
C ASN A 120 8.64 -9.39 -11.12
N ASN A 121 8.25 -8.12 -11.23
CA ASN A 121 7.28 -7.60 -12.20
C ASN A 121 5.87 -8.21 -12.10
N ASN A 122 5.54 -8.85 -10.97
CA ASN A 122 4.16 -9.23 -10.67
C ASN A 122 3.37 -8.00 -10.26
N THR A 123 2.06 -8.02 -10.54
CA THR A 123 1.18 -6.92 -10.20
C THR A 123 -0.13 -7.41 -9.61
N ILE A 124 -0.66 -6.64 -8.67
CA ILE A 124 -2.05 -6.75 -8.23
C ILE A 124 -2.70 -5.38 -8.32
N GLU A 125 -3.84 -5.32 -9.02
CA GLU A 125 -4.56 -4.09 -9.27
C GLU A 125 -6.07 -4.28 -9.23
N GLY A 126 -6.79 -3.20 -9.01
CA GLY A 126 -8.24 -3.22 -9.09
C GLY A 126 -8.88 -1.88 -8.80
N GLY A 127 -10.18 -1.79 -9.08
CA GLY A 127 -10.95 -0.57 -8.95
C GLY A 127 -11.18 0.13 -10.30
N THR A 128 -11.56 1.40 -10.24
CA THR A 128 -11.81 2.23 -11.43
C THR A 128 -10.85 3.42 -11.44
N LYS A 129 -10.14 3.62 -12.55
CA LYS A 129 -9.21 4.76 -12.68
C LYS A 129 -9.95 6.10 -12.53
N ALA A 130 -9.26 7.05 -11.91
CA ALA A 130 -9.72 8.43 -11.71
C ALA A 130 -8.64 9.41 -12.19
N THR A 131 -8.96 10.72 -12.21
CA THR A 131 -8.09 11.73 -12.81
C THR A 131 -6.91 12.16 -11.94
N LYS A 132 -7.00 12.05 -10.61
CA LYS A 132 -5.85 12.29 -9.72
C LYS A 132 -5.08 11.00 -9.57
N ILE A 133 -3.77 11.06 -9.84
CA ILE A 133 -2.86 9.92 -9.91
C ILE A 133 -1.66 10.22 -9.01
N GLY A 134 -1.22 9.21 -8.28
CA GLY A 134 0.00 9.22 -7.49
C GLY A 134 0.75 7.93 -7.78
N VAL A 135 2.06 8.05 -7.99
CA VAL A 135 2.95 6.93 -8.25
C VAL A 135 4.15 7.09 -7.33
N ASP A 136 4.51 6.02 -6.65
CA ASP A 136 5.71 5.96 -5.82
C ASP A 136 6.45 4.64 -6.03
N THR A 137 7.75 4.68 -5.80
CA THR A 137 8.65 3.52 -5.94
C THR A 137 9.54 3.42 -4.71
N ALA A 138 9.73 2.20 -4.21
CA ALA A 138 10.74 1.98 -3.18
C ALA A 138 12.15 2.22 -3.73
N PRO A 139 13.07 2.76 -2.91
CA PRO A 139 14.49 2.87 -3.23
C PRO A 139 15.18 1.50 -3.28
#